data_AF-A0A4R1FZH2-F1
#
_entry.id   AF-A0A4R1FZH2-F1
#
_cell.length_a   1.000
_cell.length_b   1.000
_cell.length_c   1.000
_cell.angle_alpha   90.00
_cell.angle_beta   90.00
_cell.angle_gamma   90.00
#
_symmetry.space_group_name_H-M   'P 1'
#
loop_
_entity.id
_entity.type
_entity.pdbx_description
1 polymer ?
#
loop_
_entity_poly.entity_id
_entity_poly.type
_entity_poly.pdbx_seq_one_letter_code
_entity_poly.pdbx_strand_id
1 'polypeptide(L)'
;MAESGQRRAAVDSVLRARDIDRAQASTVLDAAYAEGQLGAGEYHDRVASATIARTVGDLARLTADLQSPAVFGDSSPSRRPRRRALTEYPARTRARSSDRTATIAALDTARADGQLDAEEHAVMIELAAESRTLGDLSTLVAELHQRPDPPTKPRARRDRTRLVVIALASVAAVAAFVVTVRDPAEPPPATHHNSATPLVLPTPSPTTIAGFLHIRDGLDAKFGSAVVDTISYYPTYAKLTREVASQGSFTADYTYYGGFQRATGAMPARARATVAIDLATVNTDALAVALADAATTLRVPDGKVRHFSIAADSSTKRPVISIHVGDEHSRSGFLTMAVSGELIRANPYTEK
;
A
#
# COMPACT_ATOMS: atom_id res chain seq x y z
N MET A 1 -11.27 28.41 -19.41
CA MET A 1 -11.12 26.97 -19.07
C MET A 1 -10.21 26.20 -20.05
N ALA A 2 -10.00 26.66 -21.29
CA ALA A 2 -8.94 26.13 -22.17
C ALA A 2 -7.52 26.42 -21.64
N GLU A 3 -7.35 27.60 -21.05
CA GLU A 3 -6.06 28.11 -20.55
C GLU A 3 -5.47 27.26 -19.42
N SER A 4 -6.30 26.67 -18.56
CA SER A 4 -5.88 25.82 -17.44
C SER A 4 -5.36 24.44 -17.88
N GLY A 5 -5.91 23.89 -18.98
CA GLY A 5 -5.43 22.63 -19.57
C GLY A 5 -4.15 22.83 -20.37
N GLN A 6 -4.07 23.92 -21.13
CA GLN A 6 -2.88 24.30 -21.89
C GLN A 6 -1.70 24.66 -20.97
N ARG A 7 -1.95 25.31 -19.83
CA ARG A 7 -0.91 25.56 -18.82
C ARG A 7 -0.38 24.28 -18.17
N ARG A 8 -1.24 23.30 -17.85
CA ARG A 8 -0.78 22.00 -17.31
C ARG A 8 0.05 21.19 -18.32
N ALA A 9 -0.43 21.08 -19.56
CA ALA A 9 0.32 20.41 -20.62
C ALA A 9 1.70 21.08 -20.88
N ALA A 10 1.76 22.41 -20.78
CA ALA A 10 3.03 23.14 -20.88
C ALA A 10 3.97 22.87 -19.69
N VAL A 11 3.45 22.80 -18.45
CA VAL A 11 4.26 22.45 -17.27
C VAL A 11 4.78 21.02 -17.36
N ASP A 12 3.94 20.06 -17.76
CA ASP A 12 4.31 18.64 -17.85
C ASP A 12 5.35 18.40 -18.96
N SER A 13 5.34 19.21 -20.03
CA SER A 13 6.34 19.15 -21.10
C SER A 13 7.75 19.59 -20.69
N VAL A 14 7.88 20.37 -19.61
CA VAL A 14 9.18 20.85 -19.09
C VAL A 14 9.61 20.07 -17.84
N LEU A 15 8.67 19.39 -17.16
CA LEU A 15 8.94 18.64 -15.94
C LEU A 15 9.78 17.38 -16.24
N ARG A 16 10.92 17.24 -15.56
CA ARG A 16 11.79 16.07 -15.70
C ARG A 16 11.09 14.81 -15.14
N ALA A 17 11.08 13.73 -15.93
CA ALA A 17 10.52 12.46 -15.51
C ALA A 17 11.39 11.82 -14.41
N ARG A 18 10.74 11.35 -13.34
CA ARG A 18 11.34 10.51 -12.30
C ARG A 18 11.10 9.03 -12.62
N ASP A 19 11.78 8.16 -11.90
CA ASP A 19 11.69 6.70 -12.07
C ASP A 19 10.25 6.21 -11.83
N ILE A 20 9.53 6.85 -10.91
CA ILE A 20 8.12 6.57 -10.66
C ILE A 20 7.23 6.93 -11.86
N ASP A 21 7.52 8.04 -12.54
CA ASP A 21 6.73 8.49 -13.70
C ASP A 21 6.96 7.52 -14.89
N ARG A 22 8.21 7.06 -15.08
CA ARG A 22 8.57 6.02 -16.08
C ARG A 22 7.92 4.67 -15.78
N ALA A 23 7.87 4.26 -14.51
CA ALA A 23 7.23 3.03 -14.08
C ALA A 23 5.69 3.07 -14.25
N GLN A 24 5.07 4.22 -13.96
CA GLN A 24 3.64 4.43 -14.20
C GLN A 24 3.28 4.36 -15.69
N ALA A 25 4.06 5.02 -16.55
CA ALA A 25 3.88 4.92 -18.00
C ALA A 25 4.04 3.48 -18.50
N SER A 26 5.04 2.75 -17.99
CA SER A 26 5.26 1.33 -18.35
C SER A 26 4.07 0.45 -17.94
N THR A 27 3.47 0.70 -16.78
CA THR A 27 2.27 -0.02 -16.32
C THR A 27 1.07 0.20 -17.27
N VAL A 28 0.92 1.42 -17.82
CA VAL A 28 -0.12 1.73 -18.81
C VAL A 28 0.15 1.04 -20.15
N LEU A 29 1.42 0.99 -20.59
CA LEU A 29 1.83 0.25 -21.79
C LEU A 29 1.60 -1.26 -21.65
N ASP A 30 1.89 -1.84 -20.47
CA ASP A 30 1.66 -3.25 -20.17
C ASP A 30 0.17 -3.60 -20.23
N ALA A 31 -0.68 -2.74 -19.65
CA ALA A 31 -2.13 -2.91 -19.70
C ALA A 31 -2.66 -2.80 -21.14
N ALA A 32 -2.16 -1.85 -21.94
CA ALA A 32 -2.56 -1.69 -23.33
C ALA A 32 -2.12 -2.87 -24.22
N TYR A 33 -0.95 -3.46 -23.95
CA TYR A 33 -0.51 -4.69 -24.62
C TYR A 33 -1.38 -5.90 -24.23
N ALA A 34 -1.69 -6.05 -22.94
CA ALA A 34 -2.56 -7.12 -22.46
C ALA A 34 -3.99 -7.04 -23.03
N GLU A 35 -4.50 -5.82 -23.24
CA GLU A 35 -5.81 -5.54 -23.85
C GLU A 35 -5.76 -5.56 -25.40
N GLY A 36 -4.59 -5.79 -26.00
CA GLY A 36 -4.42 -5.91 -27.45
C GLY A 36 -4.45 -4.59 -28.23
N GLN A 37 -4.35 -3.44 -27.57
CA GLN A 37 -4.28 -2.12 -28.20
C GLN A 37 -2.90 -1.81 -28.79
N LEU A 38 -1.87 -2.49 -28.29
CA LEU A 38 -0.50 -2.42 -28.80
C LEU A 38 -0.09 -3.78 -29.37
N GLY A 39 0.47 -3.77 -30.59
CA GLY A 39 1.15 -4.95 -31.13
C GLY A 39 2.47 -5.23 -30.40
N ALA A 40 2.98 -6.46 -30.46
CA ALA A 40 4.19 -6.85 -29.73
C ALA A 40 5.41 -5.97 -30.08
N GLY A 41 5.69 -5.71 -31.36
CA GLY A 41 6.81 -4.83 -31.76
C GLY A 41 6.64 -3.40 -31.24
N GLU A 42 5.44 -2.85 -31.37
CA GLU A 42 5.10 -1.49 -30.93
C GLU A 42 5.19 -1.32 -29.41
N TYR A 43 4.76 -2.33 -28.65
CA TYR A 43 4.92 -2.36 -27.20
C TYR A 43 6.40 -2.29 -26.78
N HIS A 44 7.28 -3.10 -27.40
CA HIS A 44 8.71 -3.09 -27.08
C HIS A 44 9.35 -1.74 -27.40
N ASP A 45 9.00 -1.12 -28.53
CA ASP A 45 9.51 0.20 -28.93
C ASP A 45 9.05 1.32 -27.98
N ARG A 46 7.79 1.28 -27.53
CA ARG A 46 7.24 2.25 -26.58
C ARG A 46 7.80 2.09 -25.18
N VAL A 47 8.02 0.86 -24.71
CA VAL A 47 8.67 0.59 -23.42
C VAL A 47 10.13 1.06 -23.46
N ALA A 48 10.87 0.76 -24.52
CA ALA A 48 12.24 1.26 -24.69
C ALA A 48 12.25 2.80 -24.68
N SER A 49 11.33 3.45 -25.39
CA SER A 49 11.19 4.92 -25.40
C SER A 49 10.83 5.49 -24.02
N ALA A 50 9.97 4.81 -23.24
CA ALA A 50 9.60 5.23 -21.89
C ALA A 50 10.79 5.15 -20.91
N THR A 51 11.68 4.18 -21.07
CA THR A 51 12.86 4.06 -20.19
C THR A 51 13.86 5.21 -20.37
N ILE A 52 13.97 5.78 -21.58
CA ILE A 52 14.91 6.88 -21.90
C ILE A 52 14.26 8.27 -21.93
N ALA A 53 12.95 8.35 -21.75
CA ALA A 53 12.18 9.60 -21.72
C ALA A 53 12.70 10.55 -20.63
N ARG A 54 12.90 11.82 -20.99
CA ARG A 54 13.49 12.81 -20.07
C ARG A 54 12.44 13.66 -19.38
N THR A 55 11.25 13.80 -19.97
CA THR A 55 10.17 14.63 -19.44
C THR A 55 8.87 13.86 -19.23
N VAL A 56 8.01 14.35 -18.35
CA VAL A 56 6.66 13.79 -18.14
C VAL A 56 5.80 13.96 -19.39
N GLY A 57 6.02 15.04 -20.16
CA GLY A 57 5.39 15.22 -21.47
C GLY A 57 5.84 14.21 -22.53
N ASP A 58 7.07 13.71 -22.48
CA ASP A 58 7.52 12.60 -23.34
C ASP A 58 6.75 11.32 -23.02
N LEU A 59 6.61 11.02 -21.73
CA LEU A 59 5.86 9.85 -21.24
C LEU A 59 4.36 9.96 -21.57
N ALA A 60 3.77 11.13 -21.37
CA ALA A 60 2.37 11.38 -21.68
C ALA A 60 2.06 11.19 -23.17
N ARG A 61 3.00 11.53 -24.07
CA ARG A 61 2.86 11.30 -25.52
C ARG A 61 2.86 9.82 -25.88
N LEU A 62 3.65 9.00 -25.19
CA LEU A 62 3.71 7.55 -25.43
C LEU A 62 2.43 6.80 -25.05
N THR A 63 1.59 7.40 -24.21
CA THR A 63 0.35 6.81 -23.70
C THR A 63 -0.91 7.58 -24.13
N ALA A 64 -0.77 8.67 -24.90
CA ALA A 64 -1.88 9.59 -25.19
C ALA A 64 -2.97 8.98 -26.08
N ASP A 65 -2.59 8.05 -26.94
CA ASP A 65 -3.43 7.34 -27.89
C ASP A 65 -4.00 6.03 -27.35
N LEU A 66 -3.54 5.60 -26.16
CA LEU A 66 -3.97 4.35 -25.53
C LEU A 66 -5.28 4.55 -24.79
N GLN A 67 -6.25 3.68 -25.08
CA GLN A 67 -7.50 3.61 -24.37
C GLN A 67 -7.27 2.88 -23.05
N SER A 68 -6.83 3.59 -22.01
CA SER A 68 -7.04 3.11 -20.64
C SER A 68 -8.55 3.03 -20.36
N PRO A 69 -9.04 2.05 -19.58
CA PRO A 69 -10.45 1.99 -19.24
C PRO A 69 -10.83 3.17 -18.34
N ALA A 70 -11.20 4.29 -18.96
CA ALA A 70 -12.37 5.02 -18.55
C ALA A 70 -13.55 4.31 -19.21
N VAL A 71 -14.44 3.76 -18.39
CA VAL A 71 -15.84 3.43 -18.71
C VAL A 71 -16.32 4.23 -19.93
N PHE A 72 -16.65 3.55 -21.04
CA PHE A 72 -17.15 4.24 -22.23
C PHE A 72 -18.41 5.05 -21.91
N GLY A 73 -18.39 6.30 -22.33
CA GLY A 73 -19.55 7.10 -22.67
C GLY A 73 -19.13 8.07 -23.77
N ASP A 74 -19.52 7.74 -25.01
CA ASP A 74 -19.13 8.48 -26.23
C ASP A 74 -19.77 9.88 -26.32
N SER A 75 -19.04 10.78 -27.01
CA SER A 75 -19.40 12.06 -27.64
C SER A 75 -20.54 12.95 -27.06
N SER A 76 -20.15 14.19 -26.69
CA SER A 76 -21.01 15.39 -26.47
C SER A 76 -22.05 15.64 -27.59
N PRO A 77 -23.14 16.44 -27.40
CA PRO A 77 -23.23 17.63 -26.53
C PRO A 77 -24.61 17.88 -25.85
N SER A 78 -24.68 18.22 -24.57
CA SER A 78 -25.72 19.16 -24.07
C SER A 78 -25.52 19.59 -22.62
N ARG A 79 -26.10 20.74 -22.34
CA ARG A 79 -25.92 21.58 -21.17
C ARG A 79 -26.87 21.19 -20.03
N ARG A 80 -26.29 20.71 -18.92
CA ARG A 80 -26.78 20.66 -17.50
C ARG A 80 -28.04 19.79 -17.21
N PRO A 81 -28.27 19.28 -15.97
CA PRO A 81 -27.47 19.34 -14.72
C PRO A 81 -27.14 17.96 -14.06
N ARG A 82 -26.07 17.98 -13.23
CA ARG A 82 -25.71 17.12 -12.07
C ARG A 82 -26.32 15.70 -11.94
N ARG A 83 -25.51 14.64 -12.10
CA ARG A 83 -25.55 13.42 -11.27
C ARG A 83 -24.30 12.52 -11.48
N ARG A 84 -24.06 11.67 -10.45
CA ARG A 84 -22.84 10.93 -10.07
C ARG A 84 -22.40 9.79 -11.01
N ALA A 85 -21.13 9.41 -10.79
CA ALA A 85 -20.34 8.34 -11.39
C ALA A 85 -20.98 6.93 -11.37
N LEU A 86 -20.65 6.13 -12.39
CA LEU A 86 -20.85 4.68 -12.44
C LEU A 86 -19.47 4.00 -12.53
N THR A 87 -18.86 3.84 -11.37
CA THR A 87 -17.77 2.88 -11.09
C THR A 87 -18.26 1.76 -10.18
N GLU A 88 -19.57 1.47 -10.20
CA GLU A 88 -20.22 0.58 -9.24
C GLU A 88 -20.55 -0.77 -9.87
N TYR A 89 -20.04 -1.85 -9.27
CA TYR A 89 -20.53 -3.21 -9.54
C TYR A 89 -22.06 -3.23 -9.29
N PRO A 90 -22.84 -4.01 -10.07
CA PRO A 90 -24.30 -3.95 -9.96
C PRO A 90 -24.75 -4.27 -8.53
N ALA A 91 -25.69 -3.50 -7.98
CA ALA A 91 -26.15 -3.57 -6.58
C ALA A 91 -26.51 -4.99 -6.10
N ARG A 92 -26.99 -5.85 -7.01
CA ARG A 92 -27.32 -7.27 -6.77
C ARG A 92 -26.10 -8.20 -6.62
N THR A 93 -24.88 -7.69 -6.74
CA THR A 93 -23.64 -8.46 -6.59
C THR A 93 -23.47 -8.85 -5.12
N ARG A 94 -23.19 -10.13 -4.86
CA ARG A 94 -22.99 -10.63 -3.50
C ARG A 94 -21.78 -9.95 -2.85
N ALA A 95 -21.96 -9.40 -1.65
CA ALA A 95 -20.89 -8.76 -0.90
C ALA A 95 -19.89 -9.81 -0.39
N ARG A 96 -18.62 -9.61 -0.73
CA ARG A 96 -17.50 -10.40 -0.20
C ARG A 96 -17.21 -9.95 1.24
N SER A 97 -16.46 -10.78 1.97
CA SER A 97 -16.04 -10.41 3.34
C SER A 97 -15.13 -9.17 3.35
N SER A 98 -14.39 -8.89 2.27
CA SER A 98 -13.64 -7.64 2.08
C SER A 98 -14.55 -6.41 2.02
N ASP A 99 -15.70 -6.53 1.35
CA ASP A 99 -16.62 -5.42 1.12
C ASP A 99 -17.34 -5.08 2.43
N ARG A 100 -17.77 -6.10 3.17
CA ARG A 100 -18.29 -5.95 4.54
C ARG A 100 -17.25 -5.33 5.48
N THR A 101 -15.98 -5.77 5.40
CA THR A 101 -14.89 -5.21 6.22
C THR A 101 -14.61 -3.74 5.88
N ALA A 102 -14.66 -3.37 4.59
CA ALA A 102 -14.50 -1.99 4.16
C ALA A 102 -15.64 -1.08 4.64
N THR A 103 -16.89 -1.57 4.61
CA THR A 103 -18.05 -0.84 5.15
C THR A 103 -17.95 -0.66 6.67
N ILE A 104 -17.53 -1.68 7.41
CA ILE A 104 -17.34 -1.59 8.87
C ILE A 104 -16.26 -0.55 9.20
N ALA A 105 -15.13 -0.54 8.47
CA ALA A 105 -14.09 0.47 8.66
C ALA A 105 -14.58 1.91 8.40
N ALA A 106 -15.51 2.09 7.45
CA ALA A 106 -16.14 3.39 7.20
C ALA A 106 -17.07 3.81 8.37
N LEU A 107 -17.83 2.88 8.94
CA LEU A 107 -18.68 3.12 10.12
C LEU A 107 -17.85 3.46 11.37
N ASP A 108 -16.72 2.79 11.57
CA ASP A 108 -15.77 3.09 12.66
C ASP A 108 -15.18 4.49 12.52
N THR A 109 -14.84 4.89 11.30
CA THR A 109 -14.35 6.25 10.99
C THR A 109 -15.42 7.29 11.32
N ALA A 110 -16.67 7.06 10.90
CA ALA A 110 -17.78 7.95 11.20
C ALA A 110 -18.10 8.03 12.71
N ARG A 111 -17.90 6.94 13.47
CA ARG A 111 -18.01 6.94 14.93
C ARG A 111 -16.92 7.79 15.58
N ALA A 112 -15.67 7.69 15.09
CA ALA A 112 -14.54 8.49 15.56
C ALA A 112 -14.71 9.99 15.25
N ASP A 113 -15.30 10.30 14.10
CA ASP A 113 -15.64 11.67 13.69
C ASP A 113 -16.89 12.22 14.41
N GLY A 114 -17.55 11.39 15.23
CA GLY A 114 -18.71 11.77 16.04
C GLY A 114 -20.02 11.87 15.26
N GLN A 115 -20.07 11.30 14.05
CA GLN A 115 -21.26 11.25 13.20
C GLN A 115 -22.24 10.12 13.58
N LEU A 116 -21.76 9.15 14.37
CA LEU A 116 -22.55 8.08 14.98
C LEU A 116 -22.32 8.07 16.49
N ASP A 117 -23.36 7.79 17.28
CA ASP A 117 -23.18 7.44 18.69
C ASP A 117 -22.85 5.94 18.87
N ALA A 118 -22.66 5.49 20.12
CA ALA A 118 -22.22 4.12 20.40
C ALA A 118 -23.32 3.08 20.15
N GLU A 119 -24.59 3.43 20.37
CA GLU A 119 -25.71 2.51 20.19
C GLU A 119 -26.04 2.40 18.69
N GLU A 120 -26.02 3.52 17.97
CA GLU A 120 -26.20 3.56 16.52
C GLU A 120 -25.09 2.83 15.77
N HIS A 121 -23.84 2.99 16.21
CA HIS A 121 -22.69 2.30 15.62
C HIS A 121 -22.79 0.78 15.76
N ALA A 122 -23.23 0.29 16.93
CA ALA A 122 -23.43 -1.14 17.16
C ALA A 122 -24.52 -1.72 16.23
N VAL A 123 -25.66 -1.02 16.10
CA VAL A 123 -26.76 -1.42 15.19
C VAL A 123 -26.29 -1.42 13.73
N MET A 124 -25.49 -0.43 13.33
CA MET A 124 -24.99 -0.31 11.94
C MET A 124 -23.95 -1.38 11.60
N ILE A 125 -23.12 -1.81 12.56
CA ILE A 125 -22.19 -2.93 12.38
C ILE A 125 -22.95 -4.24 12.18
N GLU A 126 -24.00 -4.48 12.96
CA GLU A 126 -24.84 -5.68 12.83
C GLU A 126 -25.52 -5.72 11.45
N LEU A 127 -26.10 -4.60 11.02
CA LEU A 127 -26.73 -4.45 9.71
C LEU A 127 -25.74 -4.66 8.54
N ALA A 128 -24.50 -4.18 8.68
CA ALA A 128 -23.44 -4.37 7.69
C ALA A 128 -22.94 -5.82 7.65
N ALA A 129 -22.93 -6.53 8.77
CA ALA A 129 -22.55 -7.94 8.84
C ALA A 129 -23.61 -8.85 8.20
N GLU A 130 -24.90 -8.52 8.33
CA GLU A 130 -26.02 -9.26 7.74
C GLU A 130 -26.28 -8.96 6.26
N SER A 131 -25.77 -7.82 5.77
CA SER A 131 -25.91 -7.38 4.38
C SER A 131 -25.32 -8.38 3.38
N ARG A 132 -26.16 -8.84 2.44
CA ARG A 132 -25.79 -9.90 1.49
C ARG A 132 -25.28 -9.34 0.16
N THR A 133 -25.59 -8.09 -0.16
CA THR A 133 -25.27 -7.49 -1.46
C THR A 133 -24.49 -6.18 -1.34
N LEU A 134 -23.76 -5.82 -2.39
CA LEU A 134 -23.05 -4.53 -2.49
C LEU A 134 -24.03 -3.34 -2.47
N GLY A 135 -25.25 -3.51 -2.95
CA GLY A 135 -26.32 -2.50 -2.88
C GLY A 135 -26.82 -2.25 -1.46
N ASP A 136 -26.89 -3.29 -0.63
CA ASP A 136 -27.28 -3.15 0.78
C ASP A 136 -26.22 -2.34 1.54
N LEU A 137 -24.94 -2.66 1.31
CA LEU A 137 -23.80 -1.94 1.90
C LEU A 137 -23.70 -0.50 1.40
N SER A 138 -23.94 -0.25 0.11
CA SER A 138 -23.88 1.11 -0.44
C SER A 138 -25.05 1.98 0.01
N THR A 139 -26.22 1.39 0.26
CA THR A 139 -27.38 2.09 0.86
C THR A 139 -27.07 2.53 2.29
N LEU A 140 -26.48 1.64 3.09
CA LEU A 140 -26.10 1.90 4.48
C LEU A 140 -25.06 3.03 4.59
N VAL A 141 -24.05 3.01 3.71
CA VAL A 141 -23.02 4.07 3.63
C VAL A 141 -23.59 5.37 3.04
N ALA A 142 -24.55 5.30 2.11
CA ALA A 142 -25.19 6.50 1.56
C ALA A 142 -26.06 7.20 2.62
N GLU A 143 -26.77 6.44 3.46
CA GLU A 143 -27.55 6.98 4.58
C GLU A 143 -26.68 7.71 5.60
N LEU A 144 -25.50 7.14 5.90
CA LEU A 144 -24.47 7.78 6.73
C LEU A 144 -24.02 9.12 6.17
N HIS A 145 -23.72 9.19 4.88
CA HIS A 145 -23.29 10.41 4.20
C HIS A 145 -24.39 11.48 4.04
N GLN A 146 -25.66 11.10 4.24
CA GLN A 146 -26.80 12.01 4.14
C GLN A 146 -27.14 12.68 5.48
N ARG A 147 -26.55 12.23 6.60
CA ARG A 147 -26.80 12.82 7.93
C ARG A 147 -26.13 14.19 8.05
N PRO A 148 -26.87 15.23 8.51
CA PRO A 148 -26.30 16.56 8.71
C PRO A 148 -25.26 16.56 9.84
N ASP A 149 -24.23 17.39 9.71
CA ASP A 149 -23.21 17.58 10.75
C ASP A 149 -23.86 17.97 12.10
N PRO A 150 -23.37 17.43 13.24
CA PRO A 150 -23.93 17.74 14.53
C PRO A 150 -23.83 19.25 14.83
N PRO A 151 -24.86 19.87 15.44
CA PRO A 151 -24.80 21.29 15.77
C PRO A 151 -23.63 21.57 16.72
N THR A 152 -22.72 22.44 16.29
CA THR A 152 -21.61 22.94 17.12
C THR A 152 -22.16 23.57 18.39
N LYS A 153 -21.93 22.93 19.55
CA LYS A 153 -22.23 23.51 20.87
C LYS A 153 -21.38 24.78 21.07
N PRO A 154 -21.94 25.90 21.54
CA PRO A 154 -21.16 27.09 21.84
C PRO A 154 -20.20 26.79 22.98
N ARG A 155 -18.89 26.84 22.70
CA ARG A 155 -17.86 26.69 23.73
C ARG A 155 -17.91 27.90 24.65
N ALA A 156 -18.07 27.62 25.94
CA ALA A 156 -18.13 28.60 27.00
C ALA A 156 -16.89 29.51 27.01
N ARG A 157 -17.18 30.80 27.20
CA ARG A 157 -16.27 31.92 27.40
C ARG A 157 -15.19 31.57 28.43
N ARG A 158 -13.93 31.45 27.98
CA ARG A 158 -12.76 31.47 28.87
C ARG A 158 -11.83 32.60 28.45
N ASP A 159 -11.30 33.25 29.47
CA ASP A 159 -11.02 34.68 29.50
C ASP A 159 -9.81 35.14 28.66
N ARG A 160 -9.90 36.40 28.27
CA ARG A 160 -8.97 37.16 27.43
C ARG A 160 -7.73 37.53 28.25
N THR A 161 -6.51 37.17 27.81
CA THR A 161 -5.26 37.91 28.16
C THR A 161 -3.97 37.38 27.51
N ARG A 162 -4.00 36.40 26.58
CA ARG A 162 -2.76 35.95 25.90
C ARG A 162 -2.89 35.86 24.38
N LEU A 163 -3.41 36.93 23.77
CA LEU A 163 -3.33 37.19 22.33
C LEU A 163 -2.88 38.63 22.10
N VAL A 164 -1.59 38.92 22.36
CA VAL A 164 -0.82 39.97 21.68
C VAL A 164 0.66 39.56 21.70
N VAL A 165 1.06 38.58 20.87
CA VAL A 165 2.40 38.56 20.25
C VAL A 165 2.28 38.00 18.83
N ILE A 166 1.92 38.92 17.92
CA ILE A 166 2.54 39.12 16.60
C ILE A 166 2.38 37.98 15.57
N ALA A 167 1.26 38.07 14.86
CA ALA A 167 1.24 37.92 13.41
C ALA A 167 1.84 39.20 12.78
N LEU A 168 3.16 39.22 12.58
CA LEU A 168 3.89 40.18 11.73
C LEU A 168 5.31 39.64 11.46
N ALA A 169 5.42 38.64 10.58
CA ALA A 169 6.70 38.19 10.04
C ALA A 169 6.49 37.63 8.62
N SER A 170 6.01 38.48 7.74
CA SER A 170 6.09 38.27 6.29
C SER A 170 6.35 39.63 5.64
N VAL A 171 7.46 39.71 4.90
CA VAL A 171 7.81 40.80 3.96
C VAL A 171 8.37 42.09 4.59
N ALA A 172 9.62 42.03 5.07
CA ALA A 172 10.50 43.21 5.25
C ALA A 172 11.99 42.80 5.30
N ALA A 173 12.46 42.10 4.26
CA ALA A 173 13.91 42.02 3.96
C ALA A 173 14.20 42.06 2.44
N VAL A 174 13.25 42.52 1.61
CA VAL A 174 13.52 42.85 0.20
C VAL A 174 12.63 44.03 -0.21
N ALA A 175 13.05 45.23 0.18
CA ALA A 175 12.88 46.45 -0.58
C ALA A 175 13.85 47.50 -0.01
N ALA A 176 14.73 48.01 -0.87
CA ALA A 176 15.70 49.08 -0.64
C ALA A 176 17.03 48.71 0.05
N PHE A 177 17.86 47.94 -0.65
CA PHE A 177 19.23 48.39 -0.87
C PHE A 177 19.32 48.87 -2.32
N VAL A 178 19.30 50.19 -2.49
CA VAL A 178 19.39 50.89 -3.77
C VAL A 178 20.87 51.01 -4.14
N VAL A 179 21.18 50.63 -5.39
CA VAL A 179 22.37 51.02 -6.18
C VAL A 179 23.72 50.43 -5.73
N THR A 180 24.15 49.40 -6.45
CA THR A 180 25.35 49.47 -7.32
C THR A 180 25.35 48.22 -8.20
N VAL A 181 25.20 48.42 -9.51
CA VAL A 181 25.56 47.40 -10.51
C VAL A 181 27.06 47.16 -10.35
N ARG A 182 27.43 45.94 -9.99
CA ARG A 182 28.80 45.43 -10.11
C ARG A 182 28.72 44.11 -10.86
N ASP A 183 29.59 43.99 -11.86
CA ASP A 183 29.69 42.87 -12.79
C ASP A 183 29.74 41.49 -12.08
N PRO A 184 29.25 40.42 -12.72
CA PRO A 184 29.19 39.10 -12.11
C PRO A 184 30.59 38.55 -11.89
N ALA A 185 30.95 38.32 -10.63
CA ALA A 185 32.11 37.51 -10.26
C ALA A 185 31.77 36.02 -10.43
N GLU A 186 32.68 35.30 -11.08
CA GLU A 186 32.57 33.88 -11.42
C GLU A 186 32.44 33.00 -10.15
N PRO A 187 31.53 32.00 -10.12
CA PRO A 187 31.35 31.15 -8.95
C PRO A 187 32.56 30.23 -8.73
N PRO A 188 32.98 29.99 -7.46
CA PRO A 188 34.08 29.07 -7.16
C PRO A 188 33.72 27.62 -7.54
N PRO A 189 34.71 26.77 -7.86
CA PRO A 189 34.47 25.41 -8.31
C PRO A 189 33.75 24.60 -7.23
N ALA A 190 32.68 23.93 -7.62
CA ALA A 190 31.97 23.01 -6.76
C ALA A 190 32.91 21.88 -6.31
N THR A 191 33.15 21.79 -5.00
CA THR A 191 33.75 20.62 -4.38
C THR A 191 32.85 19.42 -4.65
N HIS A 192 33.29 18.56 -5.57
CA HIS A 192 32.71 17.25 -5.79
C HIS A 192 32.77 16.46 -4.48
N HIS A 193 31.63 16.33 -3.80
CA HIS A 193 31.52 15.41 -2.68
C HIS A 193 31.66 14.01 -3.27
N ASN A 194 32.72 13.33 -2.81
CA ASN A 194 33.16 12.03 -3.29
C ASN A 194 32.01 11.10 -3.68
N SER A 195 32.15 10.62 -4.90
CA SER A 195 31.44 9.51 -5.52
C SER A 195 31.42 8.30 -4.57
N ALA A 196 30.38 8.18 -3.74
CA ALA A 196 30.07 6.90 -3.12
C ALA A 196 29.66 5.94 -4.24
N THR A 197 30.45 4.90 -4.49
CA THR A 197 30.08 3.81 -5.38
C THR A 197 28.77 3.19 -4.89
N PRO A 198 27.73 3.06 -5.73
CA PRO A 198 26.48 2.44 -5.30
C PRO A 198 26.73 0.98 -4.90
N LEU A 199 26.60 0.69 -3.61
CA LEU A 199 26.66 -0.67 -3.09
C LEU A 199 25.33 -1.36 -3.42
N VAL A 200 25.36 -2.27 -4.39
CA VAL A 200 24.21 -3.15 -4.66
C VAL A 200 24.14 -4.18 -3.53
N LEU A 201 23.29 -3.90 -2.54
CA LEU A 201 22.95 -4.89 -1.54
C LEU A 201 22.07 -5.96 -2.22
N PRO A 202 22.47 -7.23 -2.24
CA PRO A 202 21.60 -8.28 -2.75
C PRO A 202 20.34 -8.33 -1.89
N THR A 203 19.17 -8.18 -2.51
CA THR A 203 17.87 -8.39 -1.87
C THR A 203 17.33 -9.76 -2.31
N PRO A 204 17.71 -10.85 -1.62
CA PRO A 204 17.18 -12.17 -1.92
C PRO A 204 15.65 -12.19 -1.80
N SER A 205 15.00 -13.00 -2.62
CA SER A 205 13.53 -13.10 -2.61
C SER A 205 13.03 -13.54 -1.22
N PRO A 206 12.07 -12.83 -0.59
CA PRO A 206 11.62 -13.13 0.77
C PRO A 206 11.05 -14.55 0.95
N THR A 207 10.56 -15.19 -0.10
CA THR A 207 10.05 -16.58 -0.05
C THR A 207 11.13 -17.65 -0.06
N THR A 208 12.42 -17.27 -0.12
CA THR A 208 13.57 -18.18 -0.05
C THR A 208 14.19 -18.16 1.35
N ILE A 209 14.98 -19.19 1.69
CA ILE A 209 15.70 -19.21 2.98
C ILE A 209 16.67 -18.02 3.11
N ALA A 210 17.34 -17.62 2.03
CA ALA A 210 18.20 -16.44 2.03
C ALA A 210 17.42 -15.15 2.29
N GLY A 211 16.21 -15.03 1.72
CA GLY A 211 15.28 -13.92 1.98
C GLY A 211 14.80 -13.87 3.42
N PHE A 212 14.43 -15.01 3.98
CA PHE A 212 14.06 -15.14 5.39
C PHE A 212 15.18 -14.64 6.31
N LEU A 213 16.40 -15.16 6.13
CA LEU A 213 17.57 -14.78 6.94
C LEU A 213 17.88 -13.29 6.79
N HIS A 214 17.86 -12.77 5.56
CA HIS A 214 18.14 -11.36 5.31
C HIS A 214 17.13 -10.42 6.00
N ILE A 215 15.83 -10.77 5.99
CA ILE A 215 14.81 -9.99 6.69
C ILE A 215 14.93 -10.14 8.20
N ARG A 216 15.20 -11.34 8.72
CA ARG A 216 15.41 -11.59 10.14
C ARG A 216 16.59 -10.76 10.68
N ASP A 217 17.72 -10.79 10.00
CA ASP A 217 18.92 -10.06 10.40
C ASP A 217 18.70 -8.54 10.26
N GLY A 218 17.94 -8.12 9.24
CA GLY A 218 17.52 -6.72 9.09
C GLY A 218 16.59 -6.23 10.19
N LEU A 219 15.72 -7.10 10.73
CA LEU A 219 14.88 -6.78 11.89
C LEU A 219 15.74 -6.58 13.14
N ASP A 220 16.67 -7.50 13.38
CA ASP A 220 17.60 -7.40 14.51
C ASP A 220 18.45 -6.13 14.43
N ALA A 221 19.04 -5.84 13.27
CA ALA A 221 19.84 -4.65 13.05
C ALA A 221 19.03 -3.34 13.21
N LYS A 222 17.76 -3.31 12.76
CA LYS A 222 16.93 -2.11 12.81
C LYS A 222 16.28 -1.87 14.17
N PHE A 223 15.84 -2.94 14.83
CA PHE A 223 14.98 -2.87 16.00
C PHE A 223 15.62 -3.44 17.28
N GLY A 224 16.85 -3.97 17.19
CA GLY A 224 17.57 -4.61 18.30
C GLY A 224 17.00 -5.97 18.71
N SER A 225 16.04 -6.50 17.95
CA SER A 225 15.46 -7.83 18.14
C SER A 225 14.71 -8.26 16.88
N ALA A 226 14.80 -9.55 16.55
CA ALA A 226 14.02 -10.17 15.48
C ALA A 226 12.63 -10.64 15.95
N VAL A 227 12.02 -9.90 16.89
CA VAL A 227 10.73 -10.25 17.49
C VAL A 227 9.57 -9.54 16.78
N VAL A 228 8.57 -10.34 16.37
CA VAL A 228 7.36 -9.89 15.67
C VAL A 228 6.11 -10.52 16.28
N ASP A 229 4.94 -9.92 16.07
CA ASP A 229 3.65 -10.55 16.39
C ASP A 229 3.23 -11.50 15.26
N THR A 230 3.38 -11.04 14.02
CA THR A 230 3.15 -11.81 12.79
C THR A 230 4.09 -11.34 11.70
N ILE A 231 4.42 -12.23 10.77
CA ILE A 231 5.11 -11.87 9.53
C ILE A 231 4.65 -12.78 8.38
N SER A 232 4.44 -12.19 7.21
CA SER A 232 4.07 -12.87 5.97
C SER A 232 5.05 -12.49 4.87
N TYR A 233 5.65 -13.51 4.24
CA TYR A 233 6.65 -13.40 3.19
C TYR A 233 6.02 -13.69 1.83
N TYR A 234 6.00 -12.69 0.95
CA TYR A 234 5.61 -12.80 -0.45
C TYR A 234 6.85 -12.75 -1.35
N PRO A 235 6.77 -13.17 -2.62
CA PRO A 235 7.95 -13.29 -3.48
C PRO A 235 8.73 -11.99 -3.68
N THR A 236 8.06 -10.84 -3.50
CA THR A 236 8.64 -9.51 -3.70
C THR A 236 8.70 -8.66 -2.43
N TYR A 237 7.90 -8.95 -1.40
CA TYR A 237 7.84 -8.15 -0.18
C TYR A 237 7.50 -9.00 1.04
N ALA A 238 7.73 -8.50 2.24
CA ALA A 238 7.16 -9.07 3.46
C ALA A 238 6.29 -8.04 4.19
N LYS A 239 5.28 -8.50 4.92
CA LYS A 239 4.46 -7.68 5.81
C LYS A 239 4.59 -8.22 7.21
N LEU A 240 4.83 -7.36 8.19
CA LEU A 240 4.92 -7.77 9.57
C LEU A 240 4.20 -6.80 10.48
N THR A 241 3.72 -7.32 11.59
CA THR A 241 3.15 -6.56 12.69
C THR A 241 4.04 -6.81 13.90
N ARG A 242 4.43 -5.77 14.63
CA ARG A 242 5.27 -5.92 15.83
C ARG A 242 4.97 -4.90 16.90
N GLU A 243 5.27 -5.26 18.14
CA GLU A 243 5.26 -4.34 19.26
C GLU A 243 6.20 -3.14 19.05
N VAL A 244 5.72 -1.96 19.45
CA VAL A 244 6.54 -0.75 19.51
C VAL A 244 7.09 -0.59 20.92
N ALA A 245 8.36 -0.97 21.11
CA ALA A 245 9.03 -1.03 22.42
C ALA A 245 9.01 0.28 23.23
N SER A 246 8.92 1.45 22.57
CA SER A 246 8.85 2.74 23.28
C SER A 246 7.50 2.99 23.97
N GLN A 247 6.47 2.19 23.68
CA GLN A 247 5.14 2.33 24.29
C GLN A 247 4.51 1.01 24.75
N GLY A 248 5.01 -0.16 24.34
CA GLY A 248 4.65 -1.53 24.78
C GLY A 248 3.18 -1.96 24.65
N SER A 249 2.32 -0.99 24.39
CA SER A 249 0.87 -1.05 24.42
C SER A 249 0.29 -0.92 23.02
N PHE A 250 1.15 -0.75 22.01
CA PHE A 250 0.76 -0.55 20.62
C PHE A 250 1.56 -1.46 19.70
N THR A 251 0.93 -1.80 18.59
CA THR A 251 1.58 -2.51 17.51
C THR A 251 1.72 -1.61 16.29
N ALA A 252 2.67 -1.93 15.43
CA ALA A 252 2.90 -1.22 14.19
C ALA A 252 3.10 -2.21 13.05
N ASP A 253 2.47 -1.89 11.93
CA ASP A 253 2.61 -2.63 10.69
C ASP A 253 3.78 -2.09 9.88
N TYR A 254 4.58 -2.99 9.31
CA TYR A 254 5.67 -2.67 8.42
C TYR A 254 5.59 -3.51 7.14
N THR A 255 5.93 -2.89 6.03
CA THR A 255 6.22 -3.56 4.77
C THR A 255 7.73 -3.57 4.55
N TYR A 256 8.30 -4.73 4.24
CA TYR A 256 9.66 -4.88 3.77
C TYR A 256 9.69 -4.98 2.25
N TYR A 257 10.38 -4.04 1.60
CA TYR A 257 10.66 -4.06 0.16
C TYR A 257 12.07 -3.52 -0.08
N GLY A 258 13.10 -4.31 0.28
CA GLY A 258 14.49 -3.85 0.35
C GLY A 258 14.80 -2.94 1.56
N GLY A 259 13.79 -2.69 2.40
CA GLY A 259 13.87 -1.92 3.63
C GLY A 259 12.53 -1.88 4.34
N PHE A 260 12.53 -1.65 5.66
CA PHE A 260 11.31 -1.64 6.46
C PHE A 260 10.62 -0.28 6.46
N GLN A 261 9.43 -0.21 5.90
CA GLN A 261 8.57 0.98 5.88
C GLN A 261 7.38 0.75 6.80
N ARG A 262 7.17 1.64 7.78
CA ARG A 262 6.01 1.58 8.67
C ARG A 262 4.77 2.07 7.92
N ALA A 263 3.63 1.43 8.14
CA ALA A 263 2.34 1.96 7.72
C ALA A 263 2.10 3.36 8.32
N THR A 264 1.63 4.27 7.48
CA THR A 264 1.21 5.61 7.91
C THR A 264 -0.17 5.53 8.53
N GLY A 265 -0.33 6.10 9.73
CA GLY A 265 -1.60 6.07 10.45
C GLY A 265 -1.42 5.86 11.94
N ALA A 266 -2.55 5.72 12.63
CA ALA A 266 -2.61 5.41 14.05
C ALA A 266 -2.02 4.02 14.32
N MET A 267 -1.33 3.89 15.45
CA MET A 267 -0.87 2.61 15.95
C MET A 267 -1.99 2.04 16.83
N PRO A 268 -2.61 0.90 16.49
CA PRO A 268 -3.64 0.32 17.31
C PRO A 268 -3.04 -0.25 18.60
N ALA A 269 -3.88 -0.33 19.64
CA ALA A 269 -3.49 -0.96 20.89
C ALA A 269 -3.14 -2.44 20.65
N ARG A 270 -2.04 -2.89 21.25
CA ARG A 270 -1.60 -4.28 21.21
C ARG A 270 -2.46 -5.09 22.18
N ALA A 271 -3.12 -6.12 21.69
CA ALA A 271 -3.90 -7.01 22.55
C ALA A 271 -2.97 -7.73 23.55
N ARG A 272 -3.39 -7.85 24.81
CA ARG A 272 -2.58 -8.49 25.86
C ARG A 272 -2.27 -9.96 25.59
N ALA A 273 -3.12 -10.63 24.82
CA ALA A 273 -2.97 -12.04 24.46
C ALA A 273 -2.11 -12.26 23.19
N THR A 274 -1.55 -11.20 22.60
CA THR A 274 -0.70 -11.32 21.41
C THR A 274 0.61 -12.02 21.77
N VAL A 275 0.92 -13.08 21.03
CA VAL A 275 2.14 -13.87 21.21
C VAL A 275 3.26 -13.18 20.44
N ALA A 276 4.33 -12.85 21.15
CA ALA A 276 5.57 -12.39 20.53
C ALA A 276 6.36 -13.60 20.02
N ILE A 277 6.81 -13.53 18.77
CA ILE A 277 7.53 -14.59 18.07
C ILE A 277 8.94 -14.10 17.79
N ASP A 278 9.92 -14.77 18.39
CA ASP A 278 11.33 -14.54 18.09
C ASP A 278 11.72 -15.35 16.85
N LEU A 279 11.98 -14.66 15.73
CA LEU A 279 12.37 -15.28 14.48
C LEU A 279 13.74 -15.96 14.54
N ALA A 280 14.58 -15.67 15.56
CA ALA A 280 15.83 -16.38 15.78
C ALA A 280 15.61 -17.83 16.24
N THR A 281 14.41 -18.19 16.73
CA THR A 281 14.08 -19.55 17.19
C THR A 281 13.64 -20.49 16.08
N VAL A 282 13.46 -19.98 14.85
CA VAL A 282 13.05 -20.79 13.70
C VAL A 282 14.18 -21.73 13.29
N ASN A 283 13.88 -23.01 13.16
CA ASN A 283 14.79 -23.99 12.58
C ASN A 283 14.97 -23.71 11.08
N THR A 284 16.10 -23.08 10.75
CA THR A 284 16.40 -22.61 9.39
C THR A 284 16.61 -23.76 8.41
N ASP A 285 17.20 -24.86 8.85
CA ASP A 285 17.47 -26.01 8.01
C ASP A 285 16.16 -26.72 7.64
N ALA A 286 15.29 -26.91 8.63
CA ALA A 286 13.97 -27.47 8.39
C ALA A 286 13.10 -26.57 7.50
N LEU A 287 13.14 -25.25 7.71
CA LEU A 287 12.43 -24.30 6.83
C LEU A 287 12.98 -24.33 5.40
N ALA A 288 14.29 -24.43 5.21
CA ALA A 288 14.91 -24.52 3.88
C ALA A 288 14.43 -25.76 3.12
N VAL A 289 14.44 -26.92 3.78
CA VAL A 289 13.92 -28.19 3.22
C VAL A 289 12.43 -28.05 2.91
N ALA A 290 11.65 -27.49 3.84
CA ALA A 290 10.21 -27.30 3.67
C ALA A 290 9.87 -26.44 2.45
N LEU A 291 10.58 -25.33 2.25
CA LEU A 291 10.35 -24.42 1.12
C LEU A 291 10.75 -25.07 -0.21
N ALA A 292 11.82 -25.87 -0.23
CA ALA A 292 12.27 -26.58 -1.42
C ALA A 292 11.29 -27.71 -1.82
N ASP A 293 10.82 -28.48 -0.84
CA ASP A 293 10.00 -29.67 -1.08
C ASP A 293 8.48 -29.38 -1.01
N ALA A 294 8.07 -28.13 -0.78
CA ALA A 294 6.67 -27.78 -0.55
C ALA A 294 5.75 -28.21 -1.71
N ALA A 295 6.17 -27.97 -2.95
CA ALA A 295 5.36 -28.31 -4.13
C ALA A 295 5.16 -29.82 -4.29
N THR A 296 6.22 -30.59 -4.06
CA THR A 296 6.20 -32.06 -4.05
C THR A 296 5.31 -32.59 -2.93
N THR A 297 5.51 -32.09 -1.71
CA THR A 297 4.73 -32.46 -0.51
C THR A 297 3.24 -32.21 -0.70
N LEU A 298 2.91 -31.09 -1.36
CA LEU A 298 1.53 -30.65 -1.57
C LEU A 298 0.92 -31.16 -2.87
N ARG A 299 1.64 -31.97 -3.65
CA ARG A 299 1.17 -32.52 -4.93
C ARG A 299 0.66 -31.43 -5.88
N VAL A 300 1.38 -30.31 -5.95
CA VAL A 300 1.09 -29.21 -6.89
C VAL A 300 2.19 -29.22 -7.96
N PRO A 301 1.98 -29.90 -9.11
CA PRO A 301 2.95 -29.90 -10.21
C PRO A 301 3.23 -28.47 -10.67
N ASP A 302 4.51 -28.15 -10.89
CA ASP A 302 5.01 -26.81 -11.24
C ASP A 302 4.63 -25.71 -10.23
N GLY A 303 4.20 -26.12 -9.03
CA GLY A 303 3.80 -25.22 -7.96
C GLY A 303 4.98 -24.42 -7.43
N LYS A 304 4.73 -23.14 -7.15
CA LYS A 304 5.70 -22.25 -6.49
C LYS A 304 5.17 -21.81 -5.14
N VAL A 305 6.06 -21.54 -4.19
CA VAL A 305 5.69 -20.92 -2.92
C VAL A 305 5.11 -19.53 -3.21
N ARG A 306 3.80 -19.37 -3.02
CA ARG A 306 3.06 -18.12 -3.23
C ARG A 306 3.30 -17.15 -2.10
N HIS A 307 3.34 -17.66 -0.88
CA HIS A 307 3.77 -16.96 0.32
C HIS A 307 3.97 -17.98 1.44
N PHE A 308 4.68 -17.58 2.49
CA PHE A 308 4.61 -18.26 3.77
C PHE A 308 4.47 -17.25 4.90
N SER A 309 3.92 -17.66 6.04
CA SER A 309 3.74 -16.78 7.19
C SER A 309 4.19 -17.45 8.47
N ILE A 310 4.60 -16.64 9.44
CA ILE A 310 4.92 -17.05 10.79
C ILE A 310 3.99 -16.27 11.72
N ALA A 311 3.12 -16.99 12.40
CA ALA A 311 2.11 -16.42 13.29
C ALA A 311 1.77 -17.42 14.40
N ALA A 312 1.17 -16.95 15.48
CA ALA A 312 0.61 -17.85 16.48
C ALA A 312 -0.62 -18.55 15.92
N ASP A 313 -0.67 -19.87 16.04
CA ASP A 313 -1.84 -20.67 15.73
C ASP A 313 -3.03 -20.20 16.58
N SER A 314 -4.18 -20.06 15.95
CA SER A 314 -5.36 -19.46 16.58
C SER A 314 -5.88 -20.28 17.76
N SER A 315 -5.66 -21.60 17.74
CA SER A 315 -6.18 -22.55 18.73
C SER A 315 -5.17 -22.78 19.85
N THR A 316 -3.94 -23.15 19.49
CA THR A 316 -2.89 -23.53 20.45
C THR A 316 -2.10 -22.34 20.99
N LYS A 317 -2.20 -21.17 20.35
CA LYS A 317 -1.39 -19.97 20.61
C LYS A 317 0.11 -20.23 20.51
N ARG A 318 0.52 -21.30 19.82
CA ARG A 318 1.93 -21.60 19.56
C ARG A 318 2.35 -21.02 18.21
N PRO A 319 3.59 -20.50 18.08
CA PRO A 319 4.11 -20.06 16.79
C PRO A 319 4.17 -21.23 15.79
N VAL A 320 3.61 -21.01 14.60
CA VAL A 320 3.65 -21.95 13.48
C VAL A 320 4.04 -21.23 12.21
N ILE A 321 4.58 -21.98 11.26
CA ILE A 321 4.92 -21.55 9.91
C ILE A 321 3.91 -22.18 8.95
N SER A 322 3.20 -21.36 8.19
CA SER A 322 2.25 -21.82 7.15
C SER A 322 2.81 -21.50 5.78
N ILE A 323 3.03 -22.52 4.96
CA ILE A 323 3.59 -22.40 3.61
C ILE A 323 2.49 -22.69 2.60
N HIS A 324 2.23 -21.74 1.69
CA HIS A 324 1.22 -21.87 0.64
C HIS A 324 1.88 -22.04 -0.72
N VAL A 325 1.49 -23.09 -1.43
CA VAL A 325 1.94 -23.37 -2.80
C VAL A 325 0.78 -23.27 -3.75
N GLY A 326 1.03 -22.71 -4.93
CA GLY A 326 0.08 -22.75 -6.03
C GLY A 326 0.73 -22.56 -7.37
N ASP A 327 0.01 -22.93 -8.42
CA ASP A 327 0.43 -22.78 -9.81
C ASP A 327 -0.50 -21.81 -10.57
N GLU A 328 -0.36 -21.75 -11.90
CA GLU A 328 -1.19 -20.92 -12.78
C GLU A 328 -2.55 -21.57 -13.07
N HIS A 329 -2.68 -22.88 -12.93
CA HIS A 329 -3.91 -23.65 -13.19
C HIS A 329 -4.83 -23.73 -11.96
N SER A 330 -4.64 -22.85 -10.97
CA SER A 330 -5.40 -22.81 -9.72
C SER A 330 -5.29 -24.08 -8.87
N ARG A 331 -4.28 -24.93 -9.10
CA ARG A 331 -3.93 -26.03 -8.21
C ARG A 331 -3.15 -25.43 -7.05
N SER A 332 -3.58 -25.73 -5.83
CA SER A 332 -2.97 -25.18 -4.63
C SER A 332 -3.08 -26.11 -3.45
N GLY A 333 -2.14 -25.94 -2.53
CA GLY A 333 -2.11 -26.63 -1.25
C GLY A 333 -1.39 -25.77 -0.23
N PHE A 334 -1.45 -26.18 1.02
CA PHE A 334 -0.67 -25.56 2.06
C PHE A 334 -0.24 -26.58 3.11
N LEU A 335 0.89 -26.31 3.76
CA LEU A 335 1.33 -27.06 4.92
C LEU A 335 1.57 -26.11 6.08
N THR A 336 1.47 -26.65 7.29
CA THR A 336 1.76 -25.96 8.53
C THR A 336 2.79 -26.76 9.30
N MET A 337 3.82 -26.10 9.80
CA MET A 337 4.86 -26.70 10.62
C MET A 337 5.17 -25.87 11.85
N ALA A 338 5.71 -26.52 12.88
CA ALA A 338 6.20 -25.84 14.07
C ALA A 338 7.48 -25.05 13.72
N VAL A 339 7.77 -24.01 14.51
CA VAL A 339 9.05 -23.27 14.40
C VAL A 339 10.28 -24.17 14.66
N SER A 340 10.10 -25.31 15.34
CA SER A 340 11.13 -26.33 15.52
C SER A 340 11.45 -27.14 14.26
N GLY A 341 10.60 -27.06 13.23
CA GLY A 341 10.71 -27.81 11.97
C GLY A 341 9.80 -29.03 11.86
N GLU A 342 9.05 -29.38 12.91
CA GLU A 342 8.10 -30.50 12.87
C GLU A 342 6.90 -30.19 11.97
N LEU A 343 6.60 -31.06 11.00
CA LEU A 343 5.42 -30.94 10.16
C LEU A 343 4.15 -31.25 10.98
N ILE A 344 3.26 -30.26 11.15
CA ILE A 344 2.02 -30.40 11.92
C ILE A 344 0.89 -30.91 11.02
N ARG A 345 0.78 -30.34 9.82
CA ARG A 345 -0.32 -30.61 8.89
C ARG A 345 0.11 -30.34 7.45
N ALA A 346 -0.37 -31.17 6.53
CA ALA A 346 -0.30 -30.91 5.09
C ALA A 346 -1.68 -31.08 4.45
N ASN A 347 -2.06 -30.12 3.63
CA ASN A 347 -3.29 -30.09 2.86
C ASN A 347 -2.90 -30.09 1.36
N PRO A 348 -2.60 -31.27 0.79
CA PRO A 348 -2.20 -31.37 -0.60
C PRO A 348 -3.36 -31.09 -1.56
N TYR A 349 -3.03 -30.66 -2.77
CA TYR A 349 -3.98 -30.61 -3.87
C TYR A 349 -4.51 -32.02 -4.17
N THR A 350 -5.81 -32.11 -4.42
CA THR A 350 -6.49 -33.35 -4.80
C THR A 350 -7.23 -33.07 -6.10
N GLU A 351 -6.93 -33.83 -7.16
CA GLU A 351 -7.70 -33.80 -8.40
C GLU A 351 -9.12 -34.30 -8.11
N LYS A 352 -10.11 -33.58 -8.63
CA LYS A 352 -11.53 -33.92 -8.47
C LYS A 352 -12.01 -34.88 -9.54
#